data_AF-A0A009I8C8-F1
#
_entry.id   AF-A0A009I8C8-F1
#
_cell.length_a   1.000
_cell.length_b   1.000
_cell.length_c   1.000
_cell.angle_alpha   90.00
_cell.angle_beta   90.00
_cell.angle_gamma   90.00
#
_symmetry.space_group_name_H-M   'P 1'
#
loop_
_entity.id
_entity.type
_entity.pdbx_description
1 polymer ?
#
loop_
_entity_poly.entity_id
_entity_poly.type
_entity_poly.pdbx_seq_one_letter_code
_entity_poly.pdbx_strand_id
1 'polypeptide(L)'
;MKNKNIGCWLLLAGSSSVCAMQPLDDQSLAAATGQNGLTLGIQADQVKFNQVALIDTNGIASTSYNSKAGLVIAGNSTNPVPGIEFIKAAVSTNPSFNIAIDTDAGGGNPFLNLAVTMGSDVNGIRLLPFSVYLAPSTSLSSPSDYALTSYAPKSIFSSGTTVNTGVKELIRSTGNLDINFVQTNKPRLNIQLGHAAQSVMVKFGGAIQSICSAASGCPITLVSDNTGATFGFKFAGTNASTGFVLDGFYAGVDPTGLTFGNIGVSSKFDASLNNVTLGNLGTQSTTTFNNLPNGSMGSFGVTGASVTDFKMKVSGF
;
A
#
# COMPACT_ATOMS: atom_id res chain seq x y z
N MET A 1 -45.67 14.65 78.07
CA MET A 1 -45.71 14.01 76.73
C MET A 1 -45.13 15.02 75.74
N LYS A 2 -43.97 14.70 75.13
CA LYS A 2 -43.17 15.62 74.30
C LYS A 2 -43.68 15.57 72.85
N ASN A 3 -44.14 16.70 72.31
CA ASN A 3 -44.49 16.84 70.89
C ASN A 3 -43.20 16.91 70.05
N LYS A 4 -42.78 15.75 69.54
CA LYS A 4 -41.85 15.61 68.42
C LYS A 4 -42.66 15.94 67.16
N ASN A 5 -42.41 17.07 66.49
CA ASN A 5 -42.75 17.26 65.05
C ASN A 5 -42.31 18.59 64.42
N ILE A 6 -41.53 19.44 65.10
CA ILE A 6 -41.10 20.74 64.51
C ILE A 6 -39.68 20.68 63.89
N GLY A 7 -38.95 19.57 64.05
CA GLY A 7 -37.57 19.44 63.57
C GLY A 7 -37.39 19.18 62.07
N CYS A 8 -38.41 18.70 61.35
CA CYS A 8 -38.25 18.28 59.95
C CYS A 8 -38.46 19.40 58.91
N TRP A 9 -39.15 20.49 59.24
CA TRP A 9 -39.44 21.55 58.27
C TRP A 9 -38.33 22.61 58.14
N LEU A 10 -37.44 22.73 59.13
CA LEU A 10 -36.28 23.62 59.08
C LEU A 10 -35.05 23.01 58.37
N LEU A 11 -35.06 21.69 58.11
CA LEU A 11 -33.99 21.01 57.37
C LEU A 11 -34.21 21.03 55.85
N LEU A 12 -35.45 21.17 55.38
CA LEU A 12 -35.75 21.31 53.94
C LEU A 12 -35.63 22.74 53.41
N ALA A 13 -35.58 23.75 54.28
CA ALA A 13 -35.42 25.16 53.88
C ALA A 13 -33.95 25.61 53.75
N GLY A 14 -32.99 24.74 54.12
CA GLY A 14 -31.56 25.03 54.09
C GLY A 14 -30.75 24.29 53.01
N SER A 15 -31.36 23.33 52.30
CA SER A 15 -30.69 22.65 51.18
C SER A 15 -30.99 23.40 49.89
N SER A 16 -30.27 24.51 49.68
CA SER A 16 -29.97 24.93 48.32
C SER A 16 -29.15 23.80 47.70
N SER A 17 -29.82 22.87 47.03
CA SER A 17 -29.19 22.03 46.01
C SER A 17 -28.82 22.95 44.86
N VAL A 18 -27.83 23.82 45.10
CA VAL A 18 -26.96 24.29 44.05
C VAL A 18 -26.27 23.01 43.61
N CYS A 19 -26.87 22.33 42.62
CA CYS A 19 -26.11 21.47 41.76
C CYS A 19 -25.11 22.40 41.09
N ALA A 20 -24.00 22.65 41.77
CA ALA A 20 -22.83 23.22 41.14
C ALA A 20 -22.53 22.24 40.02
N MET A 21 -22.85 22.63 38.79
CA MET A 21 -22.23 22.01 37.63
C MET A 21 -20.75 22.27 37.85
N GLN A 22 -20.06 21.26 38.39
CA GLN A 22 -18.62 21.29 38.48
C GLN A 22 -18.14 21.63 37.08
N PRO A 23 -17.28 22.65 36.91
CA PRO A 23 -16.65 22.89 35.62
C PRO A 23 -16.08 21.55 35.20
N LEU A 24 -16.58 21.03 34.09
CA LEU A 24 -16.03 19.82 33.52
C LEU A 24 -14.62 20.22 33.10
N ASP A 25 -13.66 20.05 34.01
CA ASP A 25 -12.25 20.24 33.77
C ASP A 25 -11.91 19.40 32.54
N ASP A 26 -11.14 19.93 31.61
CA ASP A 26 -10.74 19.23 30.39
C ASP A 26 -10.13 17.85 30.72
N GLN A 27 -9.55 17.68 31.92
CA GLN A 27 -9.11 16.39 32.44
C GLN A 27 -10.26 15.42 32.77
N SER A 28 -11.36 15.93 33.32
CA SER A 28 -12.60 15.18 33.59
C SER A 28 -13.33 14.85 32.28
N LEU A 29 -13.32 15.76 31.31
CA LEU A 29 -13.84 15.51 29.97
C LEU A 29 -12.96 14.48 29.26
N ALA A 30 -11.63 14.56 29.32
CA ALA A 30 -10.73 13.57 28.76
C ALA A 30 -10.84 12.20 29.44
N ALA A 31 -11.20 12.13 30.73
CA ALA A 31 -11.45 10.88 31.44
C ALA A 31 -12.86 10.31 31.18
N ALA A 32 -13.89 11.15 31.04
CA ALA A 32 -15.27 10.74 30.76
C ALA A 32 -15.55 10.51 29.27
N THR A 33 -14.85 11.23 28.39
CA THR A 33 -14.78 11.02 26.94
C THR A 33 -13.53 10.24 26.55
N GLY A 34 -12.85 9.62 27.52
CA GLY A 34 -11.70 8.73 27.30
C GLY A 34 -11.95 7.96 26.02
N GLN A 35 -11.26 8.39 24.97
CA GLN A 35 -11.63 8.04 23.61
C GLN A 35 -11.29 6.57 23.46
N ASN A 36 -12.23 5.70 23.83
CA ASN A 36 -12.21 4.28 23.58
C ASN A 36 -12.17 4.10 22.06
N GLY A 37 -10.97 4.15 21.50
CA GLY A 37 -10.69 3.94 20.08
C GLY A 37 -11.44 4.86 19.11
N LEU A 38 -10.75 5.76 18.41
CA LEU A 38 -11.34 6.44 17.24
C LEU A 38 -11.41 5.46 16.07
N THR A 39 -12.60 5.15 15.56
CA THR A 39 -12.75 4.36 14.33
C THR A 39 -13.08 5.27 13.15
N LEU A 40 -12.24 5.24 12.12
CA LEU A 40 -12.43 5.95 10.85
C LEU A 40 -12.78 4.95 9.75
N GLY A 41 -13.96 5.09 9.16
CA GLY A 41 -14.31 4.41 7.92
C GLY A 41 -13.98 5.30 6.73
N ILE A 42 -13.11 4.84 5.82
CA ILE A 42 -12.72 5.60 4.63
C ILE A 42 -13.37 4.98 3.40
N GLN A 43 -14.24 5.74 2.74
CA GLN A 43 -14.79 5.39 1.44
C GLN A 43 -13.92 6.04 0.34
N ALA A 44 -13.00 5.26 -0.21
CA ALA A 44 -12.21 5.65 -1.37
C ALA A 44 -12.19 4.47 -2.32
N ASP A 45 -12.94 4.52 -3.41
CA ASP A 45 -13.04 3.38 -4.34
C ASP A 45 -11.80 3.26 -5.23
N GLN A 46 -11.11 4.38 -5.47
CA GLN A 46 -9.92 4.44 -6.29
C GLN A 46 -9.02 5.62 -5.90
N VAL A 47 -7.73 5.47 -6.19
CA VAL A 47 -6.72 6.53 -6.18
C VAL A 47 -6.03 6.51 -7.53
N LYS A 48 -6.19 7.58 -8.30
CA LYS A 48 -5.58 7.76 -9.63
C LYS A 48 -4.60 8.92 -9.60
N PHE A 49 -3.47 8.77 -10.28
CA PHE A 49 -2.43 9.79 -10.33
C PHE A 49 -1.82 9.83 -11.72
N ASN A 50 -1.45 11.01 -12.23
CA ASN A 50 -0.77 11.10 -13.52
C ASN A 50 0.62 10.47 -13.46
N GLN A 51 1.37 10.80 -12.40
CA GLN A 51 2.68 10.21 -12.10
C GLN A 51 3.01 10.37 -10.62
N VAL A 52 3.82 9.45 -10.09
CA VAL A 52 4.46 9.53 -8.77
C VAL A 52 5.96 9.39 -9.00
N ALA A 53 6.77 10.29 -8.44
CA ALA A 53 8.21 10.30 -8.64
C ALA A 53 8.94 10.30 -7.30
N LEU A 54 9.96 9.45 -7.20
CA LEU A 54 11.00 9.55 -6.18
C LEU A 54 12.19 10.25 -6.83
N ILE A 55 12.49 11.45 -6.35
CA ILE A 55 13.46 12.35 -6.98
C ILE A 55 14.69 12.46 -6.07
N ASP A 56 15.83 12.04 -6.59
CA ASP A 56 17.12 12.43 -6.05
C ASP A 56 17.43 13.85 -6.53
N THR A 57 17.54 14.79 -5.58
CA THR A 57 17.64 16.21 -5.88
C THR A 57 19.07 16.69 -6.14
N ASN A 58 20.08 15.96 -5.68
CA ASN A 58 21.47 16.41 -5.66
C ASN A 58 22.47 15.37 -6.18
N GLY A 59 22.06 14.14 -6.46
CA GLY A 59 22.94 13.11 -7.01
C GLY A 59 23.97 12.62 -5.99
N ILE A 60 24.97 11.88 -6.47
CA ILE A 60 26.04 11.34 -5.65
C ILE A 60 27.25 12.28 -5.72
N ALA A 61 27.49 13.03 -4.63
CA ALA A 61 28.63 13.94 -4.50
C ALA A 61 29.95 13.16 -4.70
N SER A 62 30.80 13.61 -5.64
CA SER A 62 32.07 13.01 -6.13
C SER A 62 32.02 12.13 -7.38
N THR A 63 30.84 11.88 -7.96
CA THR A 63 30.72 11.15 -9.23
C THR A 63 30.28 12.07 -10.37
N SER A 64 30.36 11.59 -11.62
CA SER A 64 29.70 12.23 -12.77
C SER A 64 28.16 12.18 -12.68
N TYR A 65 27.60 11.48 -11.68
CA TYR A 65 26.16 11.36 -11.40
C TYR A 65 25.71 12.38 -10.33
N ASN A 66 26.21 13.61 -10.42
CA ASN A 66 25.91 14.71 -9.49
C ASN A 66 24.66 15.52 -9.88
N SER A 67 23.82 14.96 -10.74
CA SER A 67 22.65 15.64 -11.32
C SER A 67 21.38 15.01 -10.80
N LYS A 68 20.33 15.84 -10.65
CA LYS A 68 18.98 15.40 -10.31
C LYS A 68 18.50 14.29 -11.25
N ALA A 69 17.95 13.23 -10.68
CA ALA A 69 17.36 12.11 -11.40
C ALA A 69 16.18 11.55 -10.60
N GLY A 70 15.37 10.70 -11.20
CA GLY A 70 14.22 10.16 -10.50
C GLY A 70 13.69 8.87 -11.08
N LEU A 71 13.08 8.09 -10.20
CA LEU A 71 12.28 6.92 -10.52
C LEU A 71 10.83 7.36 -10.56
N VAL A 72 10.17 7.18 -11.69
CA VAL A 72 8.81 7.67 -11.93
C VAL A 72 7.89 6.49 -12.24
N ILE A 73 6.78 6.39 -11.52
CA ILE A 73 5.65 5.52 -11.87
C ILE A 73 4.62 6.39 -12.58
N ALA A 74 4.25 6.01 -13.80
CA ALA A 74 3.23 6.70 -14.58
C ALA A 74 2.43 5.69 -15.41
N GLY A 75 1.46 6.15 -16.20
CA GLY A 75 0.80 5.30 -17.19
C GLY A 75 1.78 4.89 -18.29
N ASN A 76 1.36 4.00 -19.19
CA ASN A 76 2.12 3.64 -20.39
C ASN A 76 2.06 4.76 -21.47
N SER A 77 1.31 5.82 -21.17
CA SER A 77 1.00 7.00 -21.96
C SER A 77 0.40 8.08 -21.04
N THR A 78 0.06 9.24 -21.58
CA THR A 78 -0.73 10.26 -20.87
C THR A 78 -2.16 9.82 -20.52
N ASN A 79 -2.64 8.69 -21.08
CA ASN A 79 -3.96 8.09 -20.84
C ASN A 79 -3.94 6.62 -21.34
N PRO A 80 -4.18 5.59 -20.49
CA PRO A 80 -4.87 5.61 -19.19
C PRO A 80 -4.02 6.09 -18.01
N VAL A 81 -4.71 6.64 -17.01
CA VAL A 81 -4.12 7.11 -15.76
C VAL A 81 -3.86 5.89 -14.84
N PRO A 82 -2.62 5.68 -14.38
CA PRO A 82 -2.32 4.60 -13.43
C PRO A 82 -2.99 4.88 -12.09
N GLY A 83 -3.06 3.85 -11.26
CA GLY A 83 -3.72 3.99 -9.98
C GLY A 83 -4.01 2.66 -9.32
N ILE A 84 -4.71 2.77 -8.21
CA ILE A 84 -5.16 1.67 -7.37
C ILE A 84 -6.67 1.76 -7.29
N GLU A 85 -7.36 0.65 -7.49
CA GLU A 85 -8.80 0.51 -7.32
C GLU A 85 -9.08 -0.61 -6.33
N PHE A 86 -10.10 -0.46 -5.48
CA PHE A 86 -10.61 -1.58 -4.70
C PHE A 86 -11.60 -2.37 -5.55
N ILE A 87 -11.41 -3.69 -5.60
CA ILE A 87 -12.32 -4.58 -6.32
C ILE A 87 -13.54 -4.79 -5.40
N LYS A 88 -14.63 -4.07 -5.65
CA LYS A 88 -15.88 -4.14 -4.89
C LYS A 88 -17.10 -4.06 -5.83
N ALA A 89 -18.29 -4.33 -5.30
CA ALA A 89 -19.53 -4.16 -6.07
C ALA A 89 -19.73 -2.67 -6.44
N ALA A 90 -20.28 -2.41 -7.63
CA ALA A 90 -20.35 -1.07 -8.23
C ALA A 90 -21.17 -0.03 -7.44
N VAL A 91 -22.03 -0.47 -6.51
CA VAL A 91 -22.90 0.41 -5.71
C VAL A 91 -22.80 0.02 -4.24
N SER A 92 -21.67 0.33 -3.62
CA SER A 92 -21.49 0.12 -2.19
C SER A 92 -21.05 1.39 -1.49
N THR A 93 -21.85 1.76 -0.48
CA THR A 93 -21.59 2.86 0.45
C THR A 93 -20.68 2.45 1.60
N ASN A 94 -20.26 1.19 1.66
CA ASN A 94 -19.38 0.73 2.72
C ASN A 94 -17.97 1.33 2.57
N PRO A 95 -17.29 1.62 3.69
CA PRO A 95 -15.89 1.98 3.68
C PRO A 95 -15.05 0.94 2.96
N SER A 96 -14.14 1.39 2.11
CA SER A 96 -13.16 0.52 1.45
C SER A 96 -12.17 -0.08 2.47
N PHE A 97 -11.88 0.68 3.53
CA PHE A 97 -11.13 0.21 4.68
C PHE A 97 -11.50 1.01 5.93
N ASN A 98 -11.26 0.40 7.09
CA ASN A 98 -11.50 0.98 8.40
C ASN A 98 -10.18 1.07 9.15
N ILE A 99 -10.00 2.14 9.92
CA ILE A 99 -8.86 2.34 10.82
C ILE A 99 -9.42 2.51 12.23
N ALA A 100 -9.14 1.56 13.12
CA ALA A 100 -9.36 1.74 14.55
C ALA A 100 -8.07 2.25 15.18
N ILE A 101 -8.15 3.41 15.84
CA ILE A 101 -7.03 4.17 16.41
C ILE A 101 -7.18 4.13 17.92
N ASP A 102 -6.21 3.55 18.60
CA ASP A 102 -6.15 3.50 20.06
C ASP A 102 -4.84 4.14 20.54
N THR A 103 -4.92 4.94 21.61
CA THR A 103 -3.77 5.70 22.12
C THR A 103 -3.47 5.56 23.62
N ASP A 104 -4.30 4.86 24.41
CA ASP A 104 -4.25 4.98 25.87
C ASP A 104 -3.54 3.83 26.62
N ALA A 105 -3.09 2.82 25.90
CA ALA A 105 -2.34 1.70 26.43
C ALA A 105 -2.89 0.90 27.58
N GLY A 106 -4.18 1.09 27.90
CA GLY A 106 -4.76 0.48 29.09
C GLY A 106 -3.91 0.73 30.35
N GLY A 107 -3.16 1.84 30.41
CA GLY A 107 -2.11 2.02 31.43
C GLY A 107 -1.33 3.34 31.42
N GLY A 108 -1.69 4.34 30.59
CA GLY A 108 -1.15 5.70 30.70
C GLY A 108 0.24 5.92 30.08
N ASN A 109 0.73 4.98 29.27
CA ASN A 109 1.91 5.20 28.43
C ASN A 109 1.43 5.51 27.01
N PRO A 110 1.78 6.66 26.39
CA PRO A 110 1.30 6.98 25.05
C PRO A 110 1.82 5.94 24.05
N PHE A 111 0.89 5.20 23.46
CA PHE A 111 1.11 4.48 22.21
C PHE A 111 0.19 5.04 21.14
N LEU A 112 0.47 4.76 19.89
CA LEU A 112 -0.51 4.85 18.81
C LEU A 112 -0.60 3.44 18.23
N ASN A 113 -1.75 2.82 18.35
CA ASN A 113 -2.07 1.56 17.70
C ASN A 113 -3.12 1.82 16.62
N LEU A 114 -2.78 1.51 15.38
CA LEU A 114 -3.67 1.65 14.22
C LEU A 114 -3.97 0.26 13.67
N ALA A 115 -5.20 -0.22 13.88
CA ALA A 115 -5.69 -1.44 13.25
C ALA A 115 -6.44 -1.09 11.96
N VAL A 116 -5.84 -1.40 10.82
CA VAL A 116 -6.42 -1.22 9.49
C VAL A 116 -7.02 -2.53 9.00
N THR A 117 -8.28 -2.49 8.59
CA THR A 117 -9.00 -3.65 8.04
C THR A 117 -9.70 -3.28 6.74
N MET A 118 -9.83 -4.24 5.83
CA MET A 118 -10.57 -4.03 4.58
C MET A 118 -12.08 -4.00 4.82
N GLY A 119 -12.78 -3.26 3.95
CA GLY A 119 -14.23 -3.22 3.88
C GLY A 119 -14.85 -4.61 3.66
N SER A 120 -16.07 -4.81 4.14
CA SER A 120 -16.79 -6.08 4.05
C SER A 120 -17.11 -6.51 2.61
N ASP A 121 -17.15 -5.56 1.69
CA ASP A 121 -17.45 -5.71 0.26
C ASP A 121 -16.20 -5.63 -0.64
N VAL A 122 -15.03 -5.35 -0.07
CA VAL A 122 -13.76 -5.31 -0.82
C VAL A 122 -13.22 -6.73 -1.02
N ASN A 123 -13.18 -7.17 -2.27
CA ASN A 123 -12.75 -8.50 -2.67
C ASN A 123 -11.26 -8.56 -3.04
N GLY A 124 -10.62 -7.41 -3.24
CA GLY A 124 -9.23 -7.32 -3.66
C GLY A 124 -8.78 -5.89 -3.92
N ILE A 125 -7.52 -5.76 -4.33
CA ILE A 125 -6.93 -4.52 -4.84
C ILE A 125 -6.55 -4.73 -6.30
N ARG A 126 -6.83 -3.75 -7.15
CA ARG A 126 -6.41 -3.70 -8.54
C ARG A 126 -5.39 -2.59 -8.71
N LEU A 127 -4.23 -2.91 -9.26
CA LEU A 127 -3.32 -1.92 -9.81
C LEU A 127 -3.67 -1.76 -11.29
N LEU A 128 -3.98 -0.54 -11.70
CA LEU A 128 -4.24 -0.20 -13.11
C LEU A 128 -2.95 -0.29 -13.93
N PRO A 129 -3.02 -0.37 -15.27
CA PRO A 129 -1.83 -0.40 -16.12
C PRO A 129 -0.90 0.76 -15.79
N PHE A 130 0.38 0.43 -15.64
CA PHE A 130 1.42 1.39 -15.26
C PHE A 130 2.74 0.98 -15.89
N SER A 131 3.65 1.95 -15.89
CA SER A 131 5.05 1.77 -16.24
C SER A 131 5.96 2.46 -15.23
N VAL A 132 7.17 1.92 -15.10
CA VAL A 132 8.24 2.48 -14.28
C VAL A 132 9.30 3.05 -15.20
N TYR A 133 9.70 4.29 -14.96
CA TYR A 133 10.63 5.05 -15.77
C TYR A 133 11.80 5.57 -14.93
N LEU A 134 12.96 5.68 -15.56
CA LEU A 134 14.04 6.56 -15.11
C LEU A 134 13.93 7.88 -15.87
N ALA A 135 13.92 8.99 -15.13
CA ALA A 135 13.75 10.31 -15.70
C ALA A 135 14.94 11.23 -15.37
N PRO A 136 15.43 12.01 -16.35
CA PRO A 136 16.47 13.00 -16.12
C PRO A 136 15.90 14.28 -15.48
N SER A 137 16.79 15.12 -14.95
CA SER A 137 16.48 16.40 -14.31
C SER A 137 15.53 17.31 -15.12
N THR A 138 15.61 17.27 -16.46
CA THR A 138 14.80 18.10 -17.36
C THR A 138 13.31 17.74 -17.31
N SER A 139 12.98 16.48 -17.01
CA SER A 139 11.63 15.93 -16.95
C SER A 139 11.05 15.83 -15.53
N LEU A 140 11.76 16.35 -14.53
CA LEU A 140 11.39 16.25 -13.12
C LEU A 140 11.18 17.62 -12.50
N SER A 141 10.09 17.75 -11.74
CA SER A 141 9.83 18.93 -10.90
C SER A 141 10.89 19.07 -9.81
N SER A 142 11.09 20.30 -9.34
CA SER A 142 12.02 20.65 -8.27
C SER A 142 11.25 21.29 -7.10
N PRO A 143 11.80 21.26 -5.87
CA PRO A 143 11.19 21.94 -4.73
C PRO A 143 10.85 23.43 -4.97
N SER A 144 11.70 24.13 -5.74
CA SER A 144 11.48 25.52 -6.13
C SER A 144 10.22 25.73 -7.00
N ASP A 145 9.75 24.70 -7.70
CA ASP A 145 8.58 24.79 -8.57
C ASP A 145 7.29 24.90 -7.74
N TYR A 146 7.28 24.39 -6.50
CA TYR A 146 6.11 24.43 -5.60
C TYR A 146 5.85 25.81 -4.98
N ALA A 147 6.80 26.75 -5.05
CA ALA A 147 6.67 28.09 -4.48
C ALA A 147 5.90 29.08 -5.38
N LEU A 148 5.43 28.63 -6.54
CA LEU A 148 4.73 29.45 -7.53
C LEU A 148 3.21 29.48 -7.26
N THR A 149 2.58 30.62 -7.51
CA THR A 149 1.12 30.81 -7.41
C THR A 149 0.31 29.95 -8.40
N SER A 150 0.97 29.35 -9.39
CA SER A 150 0.42 28.35 -10.30
C SER A 150 1.49 27.29 -10.56
N TYR A 151 1.48 26.22 -9.76
CA TYR A 151 2.37 25.08 -9.95
C TYR A 151 1.78 24.12 -10.98
N ALA A 152 2.49 23.95 -12.11
CA ALA A 152 2.22 22.89 -13.08
C ALA A 152 3.31 21.81 -12.95
N PRO A 153 2.99 20.61 -12.43
CA PRO A 153 3.96 19.52 -12.35
C PRO A 153 4.54 19.18 -13.72
N LYS A 154 5.85 18.95 -13.80
CA LYS A 154 6.47 18.46 -15.03
C LYS A 154 6.01 17.05 -15.33
N SER A 155 5.71 16.81 -16.60
CA SER A 155 5.38 15.49 -17.15
C SER A 155 6.62 14.84 -17.74
N ILE A 156 6.75 13.52 -17.58
CA ILE A 156 7.75 12.73 -18.33
C ILE A 156 7.36 12.50 -19.80
N PHE A 157 6.11 12.81 -20.17
CA PHE A 157 5.58 12.70 -21.52
C PHE A 157 5.60 14.05 -22.24
N SER A 158 5.99 14.03 -23.51
CA SER A 158 5.87 15.17 -24.43
C SER A 158 4.53 15.18 -25.15
N SER A 159 4.01 14.00 -25.55
CA SER A 159 2.66 13.84 -26.09
C SER A 159 2.24 12.37 -26.14
N GLY A 160 0.99 12.05 -25.78
CA GLY A 160 0.44 10.70 -25.91
C GLY A 160 1.31 9.61 -25.24
N THR A 161 1.89 8.73 -26.05
CA THR A 161 2.82 7.66 -25.63
C THR A 161 4.29 8.08 -25.66
N THR A 162 4.61 9.27 -26.17
CA THR A 162 5.97 9.74 -26.37
C THR A 162 6.52 10.34 -25.09
N VAL A 163 7.61 9.76 -24.59
CA VAL A 163 8.36 10.28 -23.44
C VAL A 163 9.36 11.36 -23.88
N ASN A 164 9.72 12.25 -22.95
CA ASN A 164 10.75 13.26 -23.18
C ASN A 164 12.12 12.62 -23.43
N THR A 165 12.99 13.35 -24.13
CA THR A 165 14.39 12.92 -24.37
C THR A 165 15.10 12.55 -23.06
N GLY A 166 15.72 11.38 -23.04
CA GLY A 166 16.48 10.86 -21.89
C GLY A 166 15.64 10.11 -20.87
N VAL A 167 14.31 10.13 -20.95
CA VAL A 167 13.45 9.24 -20.15
C VAL A 167 13.54 7.82 -20.71
N LYS A 168 13.72 6.83 -19.82
CA LYS A 168 13.78 5.40 -20.17
C LYS A 168 12.76 4.61 -19.39
N GLU A 169 11.99 3.79 -20.08
CA GLU A 169 11.07 2.84 -19.46
C GLU A 169 11.81 1.56 -19.07
N LEU A 170 11.54 1.06 -17.88
CA LEU A 170 12.18 -0.15 -17.32
C LEU A 170 11.19 -1.31 -17.24
N ILE A 171 9.99 -1.02 -16.74
CA ILE A 171 8.96 -2.02 -16.50
C ILE A 171 7.66 -1.49 -17.06
N ARG A 172 6.90 -2.36 -17.72
CA ARG A 172 5.59 -2.06 -18.27
C ARG A 172 4.60 -3.14 -17.84
N SER A 173 3.48 -2.72 -17.25
CA SER A 173 2.28 -3.55 -17.09
C SER A 173 1.19 -3.00 -18.01
N THR A 174 0.71 -3.80 -18.97
CA THR A 174 -0.35 -3.37 -19.90
C THR A 174 -1.76 -3.78 -19.46
N GLY A 175 -1.84 -4.74 -18.53
CA GLY A 175 -3.08 -5.19 -17.93
C GLY A 175 -3.20 -4.75 -16.47
N ASN A 176 -4.41 -4.93 -15.92
CA ASN A 176 -4.64 -4.80 -14.50
C ASN A 176 -3.88 -5.89 -13.74
N LEU A 177 -3.28 -5.50 -12.62
CA LEU A 177 -2.65 -6.37 -11.63
C LEU A 177 -3.60 -6.54 -10.45
N ASP A 178 -4.38 -7.61 -10.48
CA ASP A 178 -5.40 -7.89 -9.47
C ASP A 178 -4.82 -8.76 -8.34
N ILE A 179 -4.88 -8.24 -7.12
CA ILE A 179 -4.59 -8.94 -5.86
C ILE A 179 -5.93 -9.34 -5.25
N ASN A 180 -6.27 -10.62 -5.33
CA ASN A 180 -7.53 -11.17 -4.85
C ASN A 180 -7.40 -11.62 -3.40
N PHE A 181 -8.38 -11.29 -2.56
CA PHE A 181 -8.39 -11.66 -1.15
C PHE A 181 -9.11 -12.97 -0.90
N VAL A 182 -8.75 -13.62 0.20
CA VAL A 182 -9.60 -14.64 0.80
C VAL A 182 -10.74 -13.93 1.53
N GLN A 183 -11.97 -14.10 1.08
CA GLN A 183 -13.09 -13.25 1.54
C GLN A 183 -13.41 -13.38 3.03
N THR A 184 -13.16 -14.55 3.62
CA THR A 184 -13.35 -14.82 5.05
C THR A 184 -12.16 -14.41 5.91
N ASN A 185 -11.03 -14.05 5.31
CA ASN A 185 -9.80 -13.68 6.01
C ASN A 185 -9.06 -12.58 5.22
N LYS A 186 -9.70 -11.43 5.04
CA LYS A 186 -9.15 -10.33 4.23
C LYS A 186 -7.86 -9.77 4.87
N PRO A 187 -6.92 -9.24 4.07
CA PRO A 187 -5.73 -8.60 4.59
C PRO A 187 -6.06 -7.52 5.61
N ARG A 188 -5.25 -7.47 6.66
CA ARG A 188 -5.31 -6.48 7.74
C ARG A 188 -3.89 -6.07 8.11
N LEU A 189 -3.77 -4.87 8.64
CA LEU A 189 -2.51 -4.27 9.04
C LEU A 189 -2.68 -3.73 10.46
N ASN A 190 -1.69 -3.96 11.31
CA ASN A 190 -1.60 -3.28 12.59
C ASN A 190 -0.30 -2.50 12.66
N ILE A 191 -0.39 -1.19 12.90
CA ILE A 191 0.77 -0.30 13.07
C ILE A 191 0.83 0.10 14.54
N GLN A 192 1.97 -0.13 15.17
CA GLN A 192 2.25 0.28 16.55
C GLN A 192 3.40 1.28 16.55
N LEU A 193 3.16 2.41 17.18
CA LEU A 193 4.17 3.39 17.56
C LEU A 193 4.07 3.54 19.07
N GLY A 194 5.16 3.41 19.80
CA GLY A 194 5.13 3.53 21.26
C GLY A 194 6.43 4.11 21.81
N HIS A 195 6.45 4.35 23.12
CA HIS A 195 7.53 5.06 23.81
C HIS A 195 8.87 4.28 23.93
N ALA A 196 8.96 3.06 23.40
CA ALA A 196 10.15 2.21 23.45
C ALA A 196 10.45 1.61 22.07
N ALA A 197 11.71 1.21 21.84
CA ALA A 197 12.12 0.63 20.57
C ALA A 197 11.32 -0.67 20.28
N GLN A 198 10.54 -0.64 19.21
CA GLN A 198 9.76 -1.78 18.76
C GLN A 198 10.45 -2.40 17.56
N SER A 199 10.99 -3.62 17.72
CA SER A 199 11.61 -4.36 16.61
C SER A 199 10.60 -4.75 15.51
N VAL A 200 9.30 -4.62 15.80
CA VAL A 200 8.18 -4.87 14.89
C VAL A 200 7.19 -3.71 15.05
N MET A 201 7.18 -2.80 14.08
CA MET A 201 6.27 -1.65 14.02
C MET A 201 4.96 -2.02 13.34
N VAL A 202 5.02 -2.92 12.37
CA VAL A 202 3.90 -3.28 11.51
C VAL A 202 3.72 -4.79 11.56
N LYS A 203 2.51 -5.24 11.84
CA LYS A 203 2.11 -6.65 11.72
C LYS A 203 1.08 -6.79 10.62
N PHE A 204 1.28 -7.76 9.75
CA PHE A 204 0.31 -8.12 8.73
C PHE A 204 -0.54 -9.27 9.24
N GLY A 205 -1.75 -9.36 8.72
CA GLY A 205 -2.58 -10.53 8.90
C GLY A 205 -3.58 -10.68 7.76
N GLY A 206 -4.36 -11.74 7.82
CA GLY A 206 -5.29 -12.08 6.74
C GLY A 206 -4.63 -12.95 5.68
N ALA A 207 -5.22 -13.01 4.49
CA ALA A 207 -4.71 -13.84 3.41
C ALA A 207 -5.02 -13.26 2.02
N ILE A 208 -4.07 -13.46 1.12
CA ILE A 208 -4.21 -13.20 -0.31
C ILE A 208 -4.48 -14.53 -0.99
N GLN A 209 -5.52 -14.61 -1.81
CA GLN A 209 -5.79 -15.80 -2.60
C GLN A 209 -4.85 -15.90 -3.80
N SER A 210 -4.68 -14.79 -4.53
CA SER A 210 -3.81 -14.73 -5.70
C SER A 210 -3.41 -13.31 -6.07
N ILE A 211 -2.33 -13.21 -6.85
CA ILE A 211 -1.99 -12.06 -7.67
C ILE A 211 -2.05 -12.55 -9.12
N CYS A 212 -2.86 -11.91 -9.96
CA CYS A 212 -3.06 -12.29 -11.37
C CYS A 212 -3.62 -13.70 -11.56
N SER A 213 -4.89 -13.90 -11.21
CA SER A 213 -5.55 -15.21 -11.19
C SER A 213 -5.70 -15.89 -12.57
N ALA A 214 -5.75 -15.10 -13.65
CA ALA A 214 -5.90 -15.60 -15.03
C ALA A 214 -4.85 -16.67 -15.38
N ALA A 215 -5.21 -17.64 -16.24
CA ALA A 215 -4.30 -18.72 -16.62
C ALA A 215 -3.00 -18.20 -17.24
N SER A 216 -3.08 -17.12 -18.02
CA SER A 216 -1.93 -16.47 -18.63
C SER A 216 -1.12 -15.58 -17.69
N GLY A 217 -1.60 -15.28 -16.47
CA GLY A 217 -1.03 -14.24 -15.61
C GLY A 217 -1.24 -12.81 -16.14
N CYS A 218 -0.75 -11.81 -15.40
CA CYS A 218 -0.76 -10.41 -15.85
C CYS A 218 0.50 -10.12 -16.67
N PRO A 219 0.38 -9.45 -17.83
CA PRO A 219 1.52 -9.16 -18.69
C PRO A 219 2.43 -8.10 -18.07
N ILE A 220 3.66 -8.50 -17.76
CA ILE A 220 4.77 -7.62 -17.36
C ILE A 220 5.82 -7.69 -18.45
N THR A 221 6.33 -6.53 -18.85
CA THR A 221 7.46 -6.42 -19.78
C THR A 221 8.62 -5.70 -19.11
N LEU A 222 9.79 -6.31 -19.13
CA LEU A 222 11.06 -5.63 -18.89
C LEU A 222 11.44 -4.95 -20.20
N VAL A 223 11.44 -3.62 -20.21
CA VAL A 223 11.53 -2.82 -21.43
C VAL A 223 12.97 -2.48 -21.75
N SER A 224 13.32 -2.57 -23.04
CA SER A 224 14.56 -2.10 -23.62
C SER A 224 14.23 -1.39 -24.93
N ASP A 225 14.12 -0.06 -24.87
CA ASP A 225 13.63 0.81 -25.95
C ASP A 225 12.30 0.28 -26.56
N ASN A 226 12.32 -0.20 -27.81
CA ASN A 226 11.13 -0.68 -28.52
C ASN A 226 10.90 -2.19 -28.38
N THR A 227 11.72 -2.86 -27.57
CA THR A 227 11.67 -4.31 -27.35
C THR A 227 11.73 -4.66 -25.87
N GLY A 228 11.75 -5.95 -25.53
CA GLY A 228 11.80 -6.36 -24.13
C GLY A 228 11.62 -7.85 -23.90
N ALA A 229 11.59 -8.22 -22.62
CA ALA A 229 11.19 -9.54 -22.17
C ALA A 229 9.80 -9.45 -21.56
N THR A 230 8.80 -10.07 -22.19
CA THR A 230 7.42 -10.08 -21.73
C THR A 230 7.07 -11.44 -21.12
N PHE A 231 6.39 -11.44 -19.99
CA PHE A 231 5.87 -12.64 -19.35
C PHE A 231 4.58 -12.34 -18.59
N GLY A 232 3.76 -13.35 -18.43
CA GLY A 232 2.57 -13.32 -17.60
C GLY A 232 2.89 -13.73 -16.17
N PHE A 233 3.01 -12.76 -15.26
CA PHE A 233 3.24 -13.04 -13.84
C PHE A 233 1.97 -13.58 -13.19
N LYS A 234 2.11 -14.62 -12.37
CA LYS A 234 1.03 -15.18 -11.56
C LYS A 234 1.57 -15.71 -10.24
N PHE A 235 0.81 -15.47 -9.18
CA PHE A 235 1.03 -15.99 -7.84
C PHE A 235 -0.30 -16.46 -7.23
N ALA A 236 -0.31 -17.57 -6.51
CA ALA A 236 -1.48 -18.02 -5.75
C ALA A 236 -1.07 -18.83 -4.52
N GLY A 237 -1.86 -18.74 -3.45
CA GLY A 237 -1.74 -19.74 -2.38
C GLY A 237 -2.13 -21.12 -2.91
N THR A 238 -1.33 -22.15 -2.62
CA THR A 238 -1.58 -23.51 -3.14
C THR A 238 -2.93 -24.05 -2.67
N ASN A 239 -3.38 -23.67 -1.46
CA ASN A 239 -4.73 -23.93 -0.97
C ASN A 239 -5.64 -22.73 -1.28
N ALA A 240 -6.57 -22.89 -2.22
CA ALA A 240 -7.46 -21.81 -2.67
C ALA A 240 -8.41 -21.30 -1.57
N SER A 241 -8.75 -22.12 -0.56
CA SER A 241 -9.67 -21.75 0.51
C SER A 241 -9.00 -20.89 1.58
N THR A 242 -7.75 -21.19 1.92
CA THR A 242 -7.00 -20.45 2.95
C THR A 242 -6.09 -19.37 2.36
N GLY A 243 -5.74 -19.48 1.07
CA GLY A 243 -4.81 -18.59 0.38
C GLY A 243 -3.39 -18.64 0.94
N PHE A 244 -2.63 -17.61 0.63
CA PHE A 244 -1.34 -17.30 1.24
C PHE A 244 -1.58 -16.42 2.47
N VAL A 245 -1.39 -16.99 3.65
CA VAL A 245 -1.65 -16.32 4.93
C VAL A 245 -0.52 -15.33 5.25
N LEU A 246 -0.91 -14.11 5.60
CA LEU A 246 -0.03 -13.00 5.96
C LEU A 246 0.24 -12.93 7.47
N ASP A 247 -0.43 -13.75 8.27
CA ASP A 247 -0.17 -13.85 9.70
C ASP A 247 1.29 -14.26 9.93
N GLY A 248 1.97 -13.55 10.85
CA GLY A 248 3.39 -13.74 11.14
C GLY A 248 4.34 -12.93 10.26
N PHE A 249 3.86 -12.32 9.17
CA PHE A 249 4.63 -11.30 8.45
C PHE A 249 4.66 -10.00 9.25
N TYR A 250 5.80 -9.31 9.19
CA TYR A 250 6.01 -8.07 9.91
C TYR A 250 6.97 -7.11 9.19
N ALA A 251 6.89 -5.84 9.55
CA ALA A 251 7.91 -4.85 9.24
C ALA A 251 8.27 -4.05 10.50
N GLY A 252 9.50 -3.54 10.56
CA GLY A 252 9.96 -2.75 11.69
C GLY A 252 11.18 -1.93 11.33
N VAL A 253 11.45 -0.90 12.12
CA VAL A 253 12.67 -0.11 12.01
C VAL A 253 13.60 -0.56 13.12
N ASP A 254 14.82 -0.94 12.74
CA ASP A 254 15.94 -1.12 13.66
C ASP A 254 16.95 0.02 13.47
N PRO A 255 17.90 0.25 14.39
CA PRO A 255 18.87 1.35 14.29
C PRO A 255 19.70 1.37 13.00
N THR A 256 19.66 0.29 12.22
CA THR A 256 20.51 0.03 11.07
C THR A 256 19.69 -0.20 9.79
N GLY A 257 18.37 0.00 9.82
CA GLY A 257 17.53 -0.07 8.63
C GLY A 257 16.08 -0.48 8.87
N LEU A 258 15.39 -0.68 7.74
CA LEU A 258 14.03 -1.19 7.68
C LEU A 258 14.08 -2.71 7.49
N THR A 259 13.49 -3.45 8.42
CA THR A 259 13.40 -4.91 8.37
C THR A 259 11.99 -5.32 7.96
N PHE A 260 11.89 -6.30 7.06
CA PHE A 260 10.68 -7.06 6.73
C PHE A 260 10.93 -8.53 6.97
N GLY A 261 9.97 -9.26 7.54
CA GLY A 261 10.18 -10.68 7.79
C GLY A 261 8.88 -11.47 7.97
N ASN A 262 9.04 -12.78 8.13
CA ASN A 262 8.00 -13.72 8.53
C ASN A 262 8.57 -14.65 9.59
N ILE A 263 7.81 -14.85 10.67
CA ILE A 263 8.18 -15.80 11.73
C ILE A 263 7.67 -17.19 11.35
N GLY A 264 8.56 -18.18 11.38
CA GLY A 264 8.21 -19.57 11.10
C GLY A 264 8.17 -19.87 9.61
N VAL A 265 7.12 -20.57 9.16
CA VAL A 265 6.98 -21.06 7.79
C VAL A 265 5.82 -20.36 7.11
N SER A 266 6.06 -19.76 5.96
CA SER A 266 4.99 -19.17 5.14
C SER A 266 4.01 -20.24 4.68
N SER A 267 2.77 -19.84 4.35
CA SER A 267 1.88 -20.72 3.58
C SER A 267 2.55 -21.18 2.29
N LYS A 268 2.15 -22.36 1.80
CA LYS A 268 2.58 -22.82 0.49
C LYS A 268 1.96 -21.97 -0.62
N PHE A 269 2.74 -21.67 -1.64
CA PHE A 269 2.32 -20.90 -2.80
C PHE A 269 2.84 -21.49 -4.10
N ASP A 270 2.15 -21.13 -5.17
CA ASP A 270 2.52 -21.38 -6.55
C ASP A 270 2.84 -20.04 -7.20
N ALA A 271 3.95 -19.96 -7.93
CA ALA A 271 4.35 -18.74 -8.64
C ALA A 271 4.91 -19.10 -10.02
N SER A 272 4.52 -18.37 -11.05
CA SER A 272 4.91 -18.68 -12.43
C SER A 272 5.09 -17.43 -13.26
N LEU A 273 6.05 -17.49 -14.19
CA LEU A 273 6.14 -16.61 -15.35
C LEU A 273 5.64 -17.40 -16.56
N ASN A 274 4.50 -16.97 -17.12
CA ASN A 274 3.84 -17.66 -18.22
C ASN A 274 4.15 -16.99 -19.55
N ASN A 275 4.18 -17.78 -20.62
CA ASN A 275 4.31 -17.28 -21.99
C ASN A 275 5.50 -16.33 -22.20
N VAL A 276 6.66 -16.69 -21.65
CA VAL A 276 7.84 -15.83 -21.66
C VAL A 276 8.30 -15.64 -23.11
N THR A 277 8.36 -14.38 -23.54
CA THR A 277 8.76 -13.99 -24.89
C THR A 277 9.90 -12.99 -24.79
N LEU A 278 10.98 -13.23 -25.51
CA LEU A 278 12.11 -12.30 -25.63
C LEU A 278 12.04 -11.62 -27.00
N GLY A 279 11.96 -10.30 -27.03
CA GLY A 279 11.69 -9.55 -28.24
C GLY A 279 10.20 -9.37 -28.51
N ASN A 280 9.88 -8.85 -29.68
CA ASN A 280 8.49 -8.54 -30.05
C ASN A 280 7.83 -9.80 -30.63
N LEU A 281 6.72 -10.23 -30.03
CA LEU A 281 5.96 -11.41 -30.45
C LEU A 281 5.55 -11.30 -31.93
N GLY A 282 5.72 -12.38 -32.70
CA GLY A 282 5.34 -12.46 -34.11
C GLY A 282 6.29 -11.75 -35.08
N THR A 283 7.34 -11.09 -34.58
CA THR A 283 8.35 -10.46 -35.45
C THR A 283 9.17 -11.54 -36.17
N GLN A 284 9.42 -11.35 -37.46
CA GLN A 284 10.18 -12.25 -38.33
C GLN A 284 11.40 -11.53 -38.89
N SER A 285 12.47 -12.27 -39.12
CA SER A 285 13.68 -11.78 -39.80
C SER A 285 14.10 -12.78 -40.87
N THR A 286 14.36 -12.31 -42.08
CA THR A 286 14.88 -13.16 -43.17
C THR A 286 16.33 -13.59 -42.94
N THR A 287 17.05 -12.90 -42.06
CA THR A 287 18.46 -13.17 -41.74
C THR A 287 18.66 -13.90 -40.41
N THR A 288 17.61 -14.07 -39.61
CA THR A 288 17.68 -14.72 -38.29
C THR A 288 16.56 -15.76 -38.17
N PHE A 289 16.90 -17.01 -37.85
CA PHE A 289 15.94 -18.14 -37.75
C PHE A 289 15.11 -18.42 -39.00
N ASN A 290 15.63 -18.12 -40.20
CA ASN A 290 14.99 -18.44 -41.49
C ASN A 290 13.51 -18.03 -41.57
N ASN A 291 13.21 -16.79 -41.15
CA ASN A 291 11.86 -16.23 -41.15
C ASN A 291 10.86 -16.93 -40.22
N LEU A 292 11.32 -17.72 -39.23
CA LEU A 292 10.45 -18.22 -38.17
C LEU A 292 10.00 -17.05 -37.27
N PRO A 293 8.70 -16.89 -36.99
CA PRO A 293 8.22 -15.82 -36.13
C PRO A 293 8.67 -16.03 -34.69
N ASN A 294 9.04 -14.94 -34.02
CA ASN A 294 9.33 -14.95 -32.60
C ASN A 294 8.09 -15.37 -31.80
N GLY A 295 8.26 -16.34 -30.89
CA GLY A 295 7.18 -16.96 -30.14
C GLY A 295 7.49 -17.07 -28.65
N SER A 296 6.54 -17.60 -27.90
CA SER A 296 6.75 -17.95 -26.49
C SER A 296 7.81 -19.03 -26.35
N MET A 297 8.74 -18.85 -25.42
CA MET A 297 9.72 -19.82 -24.97
C MET A 297 9.15 -20.80 -23.92
N GLY A 298 7.88 -20.63 -23.55
CA GLY A 298 7.17 -21.47 -22.58
C GLY A 298 6.89 -20.73 -21.27
N SER A 299 6.58 -21.53 -20.25
CA SER A 299 6.26 -21.06 -18.90
C SER A 299 7.18 -21.75 -17.90
N PHE A 300 7.58 -21.04 -16.85
CA PHE A 300 8.35 -21.60 -15.74
C PHE A 300 7.83 -21.10 -14.40
N GLY A 301 8.01 -21.91 -13.36
CA GLY A 301 7.48 -21.57 -12.06
C GLY A 301 7.79 -22.62 -11.00
N VAL A 302 7.26 -22.37 -9.81
CA VAL A 302 7.31 -23.25 -8.65
C VAL A 302 5.89 -23.56 -8.20
N THR A 303 5.70 -24.75 -7.65
CA THR A 303 4.41 -25.21 -7.10
C THR A 303 4.64 -25.73 -5.68
N GLY A 304 3.81 -25.28 -4.74
CA GLY A 304 3.86 -25.69 -3.35
C GLY A 304 5.11 -25.21 -2.59
N ALA A 305 5.75 -24.13 -3.05
CA ALA A 305 6.91 -23.54 -2.40
C ALA A 305 6.50 -22.85 -1.09
N SER A 306 7.40 -22.83 -0.11
CA SER A 306 7.23 -22.08 1.14
C SER A 306 8.58 -21.54 1.59
N VAL A 307 8.57 -20.45 2.34
CA VAL A 307 9.80 -19.85 2.88
C VAL A 307 9.79 -20.00 4.39
N THR A 308 10.91 -20.44 4.95
CA THR A 308 11.14 -20.52 6.40
C THR A 308 12.03 -19.38 6.84
N ASP A 309 11.70 -18.74 7.97
CA ASP A 309 12.51 -17.69 8.60
C ASP A 309 12.89 -16.54 7.64
N PHE A 310 11.92 -16.12 6.82
CA PHE A 310 12.14 -15.02 5.88
C PHE A 310 12.51 -13.75 6.65
N LYS A 311 13.65 -13.16 6.31
CA LYS A 311 14.05 -11.85 6.80
C LYS A 311 14.82 -11.11 5.72
N MET A 312 14.33 -9.92 5.40
CA MET A 312 14.97 -8.95 4.52
C MET A 312 15.22 -7.67 5.32
N LYS A 313 16.39 -7.07 5.10
CA LYS A 313 16.72 -5.78 5.70
C LYS A 313 17.24 -4.84 4.63
N VAL A 314 16.71 -3.62 4.63
CA VAL A 314 17.16 -2.53 3.78
C VAL A 314 17.83 -1.51 4.68
N SER A 315 19.14 -1.37 4.54
CA SER A 315 19.95 -0.36 5.23
C SER A 315 20.32 0.75 4.25
N GLY A 316 20.25 2.00 4.71
CA GLY A 316 20.94 3.11 4.05
C GLY A 316 22.43 3.09 4.38
N PHE A 317 23.21 3.83 3.60
CA PHE A 317 24.61 4.18 3.92
C PHE A 317 24.68 5.38 4.85
#